data_AF-R7HN16-F1
#
_entry.id   AF-R7HN16-F1
#
_cell.length_a   1.000
_cell.length_b   1.000
_cell.length_c   1.000
_cell.angle_alpha   90.00
_cell.angle_beta   90.00
_cell.angle_gamma   90.00
#
_symmetry.space_group_name_H-M   'P 1'
#
loop_
_entity.id
_entity.type
_entity.pdbx_description
1 polymer ?
#
loop_
_entity_poly.entity_id
_entity_poly.type
_entity_poly.pdbx_seq_one_letter_code
_entity_poly.pdbx_strand_id
1 'polypeptide(L)'
;MEVKVIEAKNNEIRLVEDILLIYVKDINLLRNMNKEQLVEFMFNENEIVKSLSFVREFKDSIRNCVFDIISVNELRDLIESKEVPLYSLIISTATYYKKIYLALKRNAIDEVSIECSKENFVNVISLVNNETRNVTIKCHDISLKEYSELLKDINVSNKNVKVDYQEANTPIKLNTLHDLSLFIGNIVSDINKYNLSDLEKIMYVYDIVKYRIYNKDEDNYLNNRDLDKVTSGNTIVCSGFSNLFNAILMSLDIKAMPLISKTANHQRSIVYVNDSKYDIDGIYVFDPTWDCRKKESENYYLERYNYFMMPLSRSKITAYDEISRLLEVNVKDIIKKIYGYSCNDEELMSGVFVLNELENLFGFAEIDIFNEHDDRLSSIMENYSNLVKKYDQNELSSTIFFKLLYRVRRIEFNNAAVSDIDLYDLISTVVSRELSIKRLEYDKDTSPIEKLLGLFMVEDDVKEIISKNIKSLEREITPNGVGIERDTTNIKLIKTLKKINEIK
;
A
#
# COMPACT_ATOMS: atom_id res chain seq x y z
N MET A 1 12.93 10.32 25.10
CA MET A 1 13.14 10.95 23.77
C MET A 1 13.03 9.87 22.71
N GLU A 2 12.26 10.12 21.65
CA GLU A 2 12.14 9.20 20.52
C GLU A 2 13.24 9.50 19.49
N VAL A 3 13.82 8.46 18.90
CA VAL A 3 14.80 8.59 17.81
C VAL A 3 14.26 7.92 16.56
N LYS A 4 14.17 8.67 15.46
CA LYS A 4 13.80 8.14 14.14
C LYS A 4 15.00 8.27 13.21
N VAL A 5 15.49 7.16 12.71
CA VAL A 5 16.50 7.12 11.64
C VAL A 5 15.77 6.87 10.33
N ILE A 6 16.04 7.66 9.30
CA ILE A 6 15.34 7.63 8.02
C ILE A 6 16.38 7.60 6.91
N GLU A 7 16.33 6.59 6.06
CA GLU A 7 17.12 6.57 4.83
C GLU A 7 16.66 7.69 3.89
N ALA A 8 17.58 8.53 3.42
CA ALA A 8 17.25 9.73 2.67
C ALA A 8 18.35 10.12 1.67
N LYS A 9 18.00 10.96 0.69
CA LYS A 9 18.95 11.48 -0.29
C LYS A 9 20.06 12.34 0.33
N ASN A 10 19.84 12.90 1.52
CA ASN A 10 20.79 13.79 2.20
C ASN A 10 20.95 13.42 3.68
N ASN A 11 22.14 13.69 4.22
CA ASN A 11 22.41 13.54 5.64
C ASN A 11 21.92 14.79 6.37
N GLU A 12 21.04 14.62 7.35
CA GLU A 12 20.50 15.72 8.14
C GLU A 12 20.06 15.23 9.52
N ILE A 13 20.11 16.11 10.52
CA ILE A 13 19.57 15.82 11.85
C ILE A 13 18.65 16.95 12.29
N ARG A 14 17.46 16.60 12.77
CA ARG A 14 16.46 17.54 13.27
C ARG A 14 15.92 17.15 14.63
N LEU A 15 15.69 18.15 15.46
CA LEU A 15 14.98 17.98 16.73
C LEU A 15 13.65 18.72 16.64
N VAL A 16 12.56 17.95 16.63
CA VAL A 16 11.18 18.45 16.63
C VAL A 16 10.54 18.01 17.93
N GLU A 17 10.28 18.98 18.82
CA GLU A 17 9.83 18.70 20.19
C GLU A 17 10.79 17.71 20.89
N ASP A 18 10.30 16.52 21.26
CA ASP A 18 11.06 15.44 21.91
C ASP A 18 11.43 14.29 20.95
N ILE A 19 11.34 14.52 19.64
CA ILE A 19 11.67 13.56 18.57
C ILE A 19 12.93 14.01 17.85
N LEU A 20 13.94 13.14 17.85
CA LEU A 20 15.16 13.31 17.07
C LEU A 20 15.05 12.57 15.74
N LEU A 21 14.99 13.30 14.65
CA LEU A 21 14.98 12.78 13.28
C LEU A 21 16.41 12.79 12.73
N ILE A 22 16.87 11.65 12.25
CA ILE A 22 18.21 11.43 11.68
C ILE A 22 18.03 10.92 10.25
N TYR A 23 18.26 11.77 9.28
CA TYR A 23 18.26 11.43 7.87
C TYR A 23 19.67 11.02 7.46
N VAL A 24 19.82 9.87 6.79
CA VAL A 24 21.12 9.35 6.36
C VAL A 24 21.05 8.75 4.97
N LYS A 25 22.10 8.99 4.16
CA LYS A 25 22.28 8.35 2.85
C LYS A 25 22.57 6.86 2.93
N ASP A 26 23.26 6.45 4.00
CA ASP A 26 23.59 5.05 4.27
C ASP A 26 23.52 4.83 5.78
N ILE A 27 22.58 3.98 6.22
CA ILE A 27 22.36 3.67 7.64
C ILE A 27 23.60 3.02 8.26
N ASN A 28 24.43 2.32 7.48
CA ASN A 28 25.66 1.71 7.98
C ASN A 28 26.66 2.74 8.52
N LEU A 29 26.58 4.00 8.09
CA LEU A 29 27.42 5.08 8.62
C LEU A 29 27.21 5.30 10.12
N LEU A 30 26.00 4.99 10.62
CA LEU A 30 25.69 5.14 12.04
C LEU A 30 26.33 4.05 12.90
N ARG A 31 26.88 3.00 12.28
CA ARG A 31 27.47 1.87 12.99
C ARG A 31 28.68 2.34 13.80
N ASN A 32 28.66 2.03 15.10
CA ASN A 32 29.71 2.37 16.07
C ASN A 32 29.92 3.88 16.31
N MET A 33 29.06 4.77 15.80
CA MET A 33 29.13 6.19 16.14
C MET A 33 28.55 6.42 17.54
N ASN A 34 29.33 7.05 18.41
CA ASN A 34 28.80 7.60 19.65
C ASN A 34 28.02 8.90 19.38
N LYS A 35 27.34 9.42 20.42
CA LYS A 35 26.51 10.63 20.32
C LYS A 35 27.28 11.86 19.81
N GLU A 36 28.54 12.02 20.21
CA GLU A 36 29.39 13.14 19.76
C GLU A 36 29.79 12.98 18.30
N GLN A 37 30.24 11.79 17.93
CA GLN A 37 30.62 11.45 16.55
C GLN A 37 29.45 11.64 15.59
N LEU A 38 28.23 11.25 16.00
CA LEU A 38 27.01 11.48 15.22
C LEU A 38 26.75 12.97 14.99
N VAL A 39 26.75 13.78 16.05
CA VAL A 39 26.50 15.23 15.94
C VAL A 39 27.59 15.90 15.11
N GLU A 40 28.85 15.50 15.30
CA GLU A 40 29.98 16.00 14.52
C GLU A 40 29.86 15.65 13.03
N PHE A 41 29.50 14.41 12.71
CA PHE A 41 29.25 13.99 11.34
C PHE A 41 28.14 14.83 10.70
N MET A 42 26.99 14.95 11.36
CA MET A 42 25.84 15.70 10.84
C MET A 42 26.15 17.20 10.68
N PHE A 43 26.88 17.78 11.62
CA PHE A 43 27.36 19.16 11.52
C PHE A 43 28.26 19.37 10.29
N ASN A 44 29.19 18.44 10.04
CA ASN A 44 30.07 18.52 8.87
C ASN A 44 29.31 18.30 7.55
N GLU A 45 28.21 17.56 7.58
CA GLU A 45 27.39 17.28 6.40
C GLU A 45 26.45 18.41 6.01
N ASN A 46 26.22 19.37 6.91
CA ASN A 46 25.30 20.48 6.70
C ASN A 46 25.70 21.41 5.54
N GLU A 47 24.75 21.73 4.67
CA GLU A 47 25.00 22.54 3.46
C GLU A 47 25.53 23.95 3.75
N ILE A 48 25.09 24.59 4.85
CA ILE A 48 25.60 25.91 5.26
C ILE A 48 27.09 25.80 5.63
N VAL A 49 27.44 24.76 6.39
CA VAL A 49 28.82 24.49 6.83
C VAL A 49 29.71 24.14 5.64
N LYS A 50 29.19 23.37 4.67
CA LYS A 50 29.92 23.01 3.45
C LYS A 50 30.13 24.19 2.51
N SER A 51 29.10 25.02 2.32
CA SER A 51 29.06 26.02 1.25
C SER A 51 29.72 27.35 1.62
N LEU A 52 29.78 27.70 2.91
CA LEU A 52 30.25 29.01 3.34
C LEU A 52 31.70 28.97 3.85
N SER A 53 32.60 29.60 3.10
CA SER A 53 34.04 29.61 3.38
C SER A 53 34.39 30.17 4.76
N PHE A 54 33.69 31.21 5.21
CA PHE A 54 33.89 31.82 6.53
C PHE A 54 33.43 30.91 7.68
N VAL A 55 32.44 30.03 7.48
CA VAL A 55 32.05 29.03 8.49
C VAL A 55 33.19 28.04 8.72
N ARG A 56 33.99 27.75 7.68
CA ARG A 56 35.17 26.89 7.80
C ARG A 56 36.30 27.53 8.63
N GLU A 57 36.44 28.86 8.60
CA GLU A 57 37.46 29.57 9.40
C GLU A 57 37.20 29.43 10.91
N PHE A 58 35.93 29.43 11.32
CA PHE A 58 35.51 29.31 12.72
C PHE A 58 35.09 27.89 13.10
N LYS A 59 35.39 26.88 12.27
CA LYS A 59 34.89 25.51 12.44
C LYS A 59 35.17 24.96 13.83
N ASP A 60 36.38 25.12 14.34
CA ASP A 60 36.77 24.62 15.66
C ASP A 60 36.05 25.35 16.80
N SER A 61 35.89 26.68 16.70
CA SER A 61 35.14 27.47 17.67
C SER A 61 33.66 27.10 17.69
N ILE A 62 33.06 26.90 16.51
CA ILE A 62 31.68 26.44 16.37
C ILE A 62 31.53 25.05 16.99
N ARG A 63 32.44 24.12 16.65
CA ARG A 63 32.49 22.77 17.22
C ARG A 63 32.59 22.79 18.75
N ASN A 64 33.48 23.63 19.28
CA ASN A 64 33.63 23.81 20.73
C ASN A 64 32.34 24.37 21.36
N CYS A 65 31.63 25.26 20.69
CA CYS A 65 30.34 25.75 21.16
C CYS A 65 29.26 24.65 21.15
N VAL A 66 29.19 23.86 20.07
CA VAL A 66 28.26 22.72 19.92
C VAL A 66 28.43 21.70 21.05
N PHE A 67 29.68 21.37 21.40
CA PHE A 67 29.99 20.40 22.46
C PHE A 67 30.12 21.02 23.85
N ASP A 68 29.60 22.25 24.04
CA ASP A 68 29.52 22.93 25.34
C ASP A 68 30.90 23.18 26.00
N ILE A 69 31.96 23.28 25.20
CA ILE A 69 33.32 23.65 25.63
C ILE A 69 33.43 25.18 25.78
N ILE A 70 32.78 25.93 24.89
CA ILE A 70 32.59 27.39 25.02
C ILE A 70 31.11 27.75 24.98
N SER A 71 30.77 28.90 25.54
CA SER A 71 29.41 29.45 25.52
C SER A 71 29.06 30.08 24.17
N VAL A 72 27.75 30.24 23.90
CA VAL A 72 27.27 30.93 22.69
C VAL A 72 27.70 32.40 22.69
N ASN A 73 27.83 33.03 23.86
CA ASN A 73 28.30 34.40 23.98
C ASN A 73 29.79 34.52 23.66
N GLU A 74 30.64 33.62 24.15
CA GLU A 74 32.07 33.60 23.79
C GLU A 74 32.28 33.37 22.28
N LEU A 75 31.47 32.51 21.66
CA LEU A 75 31.49 32.34 20.20
C LEU A 75 31.06 33.63 19.49
N ARG A 76 30.03 34.31 19.99
CA ARG A 76 29.55 35.59 19.44
C ARG A 76 30.64 36.65 19.50
N ASP A 77 31.24 36.85 20.66
CA ASP A 77 32.30 37.85 20.87
C ASP A 77 33.50 37.60 19.94
N LEU A 78 33.88 36.33 19.76
CA LEU A 78 34.95 35.94 18.83
C LEU A 78 34.63 36.30 17.37
N ILE A 79 33.41 36.02 16.92
CA ILE A 79 33.02 36.28 15.53
C ILE A 79 32.81 37.78 15.28
N GLU A 80 32.21 38.50 16.23
CA GLU A 80 32.00 39.95 16.16
C GLU A 80 33.34 40.69 16.11
N SER A 81 34.35 40.23 16.86
CA SER A 81 35.71 40.80 16.82
C SER A 81 36.41 40.72 15.45
N LYS A 82 35.91 39.86 14.55
CA LYS A 82 36.43 39.64 13.20
C LYS A 82 35.57 40.25 12.10
N GLU A 83 34.50 40.99 12.45
CA GLU A 83 33.59 41.66 11.50
C GLU A 83 33.00 40.72 10.41
N VAL A 84 32.72 39.46 10.78
CA VAL A 84 32.24 38.45 9.83
C VAL A 84 30.79 38.75 9.37
N PRO A 85 30.53 38.88 8.06
CA PRO A 85 29.16 39.01 7.55
C PRO A 85 28.31 37.78 7.89
N LEU A 86 27.00 37.96 8.08
CA LEU A 86 26.05 36.87 8.34
C LEU A 86 26.38 36.03 9.59
N TYR A 87 27.07 36.61 10.59
CA TYR A 87 27.41 35.89 11.83
C TYR A 87 26.19 35.30 12.56
N SER A 88 25.00 35.89 12.39
CA SER A 88 23.73 35.35 12.89
C SER A 88 23.47 33.93 12.40
N LEU A 89 23.88 33.59 11.17
CA LEU A 89 23.77 32.25 10.60
C LEU A 89 24.73 31.26 11.28
N ILE A 90 25.96 31.68 11.58
CA ILE A 90 26.93 30.88 12.34
C ILE A 90 26.40 30.60 13.75
N ILE A 91 25.94 31.64 14.45
CA ILE A 91 25.40 31.51 15.80
C ILE A 91 24.16 30.62 15.81
N SER A 92 23.26 30.78 14.84
CA SER A 92 22.08 29.93 14.67
C SER A 92 22.47 28.46 14.48
N THR A 93 23.42 28.19 13.57
CA THR A 93 23.93 26.83 13.30
C THR A 93 24.57 26.22 14.54
N ALA A 94 25.46 26.94 15.21
CA ALA A 94 26.10 26.47 16.44
C ALA A 94 25.08 26.15 17.54
N THR A 95 24.11 27.06 17.74
CA THR A 95 23.06 26.91 18.75
C THR A 95 22.15 25.72 18.44
N TYR A 96 21.83 25.52 17.16
CA TYR A 96 21.02 24.39 16.68
C TYR A 96 21.67 23.05 17.01
N TYR A 97 22.93 22.84 16.59
CA TYR A 97 23.65 21.59 16.87
C TYR A 97 23.97 21.41 18.35
N LYS A 98 24.22 22.51 19.09
CA LYS A 98 24.34 22.47 20.56
C LYS A 98 23.07 21.94 21.21
N LYS A 99 21.90 22.41 20.79
CA LYS A 99 20.60 21.95 21.30
C LYS A 99 20.43 20.43 21.07
N ILE A 100 20.80 19.94 19.88
CA ILE A 100 20.73 18.52 19.54
C ILE A 100 21.69 17.68 20.41
N TYR A 101 22.95 18.10 20.55
CA TYR A 101 23.93 17.42 21.40
C TYR A 101 23.45 17.34 22.85
N LEU A 102 22.93 18.45 23.40
CA LEU A 102 22.40 18.48 24.75
C LEU A 102 21.17 17.58 24.94
N ALA A 103 20.26 17.53 23.95
CA ALA A 103 19.11 16.63 23.97
C ALA A 103 19.56 15.16 23.98
N LEU A 104 20.51 14.80 23.11
CA LEU A 104 21.13 13.47 23.08
C LEU A 104 21.82 13.12 24.40
N LYS A 105 22.48 14.09 25.05
CA LYS A 105 23.22 13.88 26.30
C LYS A 105 22.31 13.71 27.51
N ARG A 106 21.24 14.51 27.61
CA ARG A 106 20.39 14.61 28.81
C ARG A 106 19.23 13.62 28.83
N ASN A 107 18.72 13.22 27.67
CA ASN A 107 17.52 12.40 27.59
C ASN A 107 17.84 10.91 27.47
N ALA A 108 17.08 10.09 28.20
CA ALA A 108 16.99 8.66 27.91
C ALA A 108 16.35 8.47 26.52
N ILE A 109 16.85 7.50 25.78
CA ILE A 109 16.27 7.07 24.50
C ILE A 109 15.34 5.91 24.82
N ASP A 110 14.05 6.15 24.67
CA ASP A 110 13.00 5.21 25.10
C ASP A 110 12.61 4.27 23.96
N GLU A 111 12.56 4.80 22.75
CA GLU A 111 12.19 4.09 21.51
C GLU A 111 13.06 4.54 20.35
N VAL A 112 13.44 3.58 19.50
CA VAL A 112 14.16 3.82 18.25
C VAL A 112 13.33 3.26 17.11
N SER A 113 13.06 4.08 16.10
CA SER A 113 12.53 3.62 14.82
C SER A 113 13.55 3.84 13.71
N ILE A 114 13.63 2.89 12.79
CA ILE A 114 14.54 2.93 11.64
C ILE A 114 13.71 2.67 10.39
N GLU A 115 13.59 3.65 9.51
CA GLU A 115 12.95 3.55 8.21
C GLU A 115 14.01 3.31 7.14
N CYS A 116 13.88 2.19 6.42
CA CYS A 116 14.87 1.74 5.45
C CYS A 116 14.24 1.17 4.19
N SER A 117 14.99 1.28 3.09
CA SER A 117 14.71 0.58 1.84
C SER A 117 14.84 -0.93 1.99
N LYS A 118 14.27 -1.64 1.00
CA LYS A 118 14.41 -3.10 0.85
C LYS A 118 15.86 -3.54 0.81
N GLU A 119 16.71 -2.82 0.09
CA GLU A 119 18.13 -3.14 -0.11
C GLU A 119 18.91 -3.10 1.21
N ASN A 120 18.51 -2.23 2.14
CA ASN A 120 19.20 -2.04 3.41
C ASN A 120 18.58 -2.81 4.58
N PHE A 121 17.42 -3.46 4.41
CA PHE A 121 16.72 -4.15 5.48
C PHE A 121 17.59 -5.16 6.25
N VAL A 122 18.33 -6.03 5.54
CA VAL A 122 19.21 -7.03 6.18
C VAL A 122 20.36 -6.36 6.94
N ASN A 123 20.92 -5.28 6.40
CA ASN A 123 21.97 -4.50 7.06
C ASN A 123 21.43 -3.87 8.35
N VAL A 124 20.22 -3.30 8.32
CA VAL A 124 19.56 -2.73 9.49
C VAL A 124 19.31 -3.80 10.55
N ILE A 125 18.82 -4.98 10.18
CA ILE A 125 18.69 -6.09 11.12
C ILE A 125 20.04 -6.41 11.77
N SER A 126 21.11 -6.51 10.97
CA SER A 126 22.45 -6.82 11.50
C SER A 126 22.96 -5.75 12.47
N LEU A 127 22.61 -4.48 12.24
CA LEU A 127 22.94 -3.35 13.10
C LEU A 127 22.24 -3.45 14.45
N VAL A 128 20.96 -3.83 14.45
CA VAL A 128 20.12 -3.84 15.66
C VAL A 128 20.11 -5.19 16.39
N ASN A 129 20.71 -6.24 15.82
CA ASN A 129 20.60 -7.60 16.36
C ASN A 129 21.20 -7.76 17.78
N ASN A 130 22.09 -6.84 18.18
CA ASN A 130 22.69 -6.81 19.51
C ASN A 130 22.08 -5.74 20.43
N GLU A 131 21.04 -5.03 19.99
CA GLU A 131 20.42 -3.97 20.77
C GLU A 131 19.57 -4.51 21.91
N THR A 132 19.77 -3.92 23.08
CA THR A 132 18.97 -4.25 24.28
C THR A 132 17.69 -3.43 24.36
N ARG A 133 17.55 -2.39 23.53
CA ARG A 133 16.38 -1.51 23.46
C ARG A 133 15.33 -2.04 22.50
N ASN A 134 14.09 -1.56 22.68
CA ASN A 134 13.03 -1.79 21.71
C ASN A 134 13.32 -0.99 20.43
N VAL A 135 13.39 -1.69 19.30
CA VAL A 135 13.62 -1.09 17.99
C VAL A 135 12.49 -1.50 17.05
N THR A 136 11.91 -0.51 16.35
CA THR A 136 10.92 -0.73 15.30
C THR A 136 11.55 -0.41 13.94
N ILE A 137 11.71 -1.41 13.08
CA ILE A 137 12.16 -1.24 11.70
C ILE A 137 10.93 -0.99 10.83
N LYS A 138 10.90 0.08 10.04
CA LYS A 138 9.84 0.36 9.08
C LYS A 138 10.34 0.08 7.67
N CYS A 139 9.69 -0.85 6.99
CA CYS A 139 10.03 -1.22 5.62
C CYS A 139 8.78 -1.78 4.93
N HIS A 140 8.13 -0.94 4.11
CA HIS A 140 6.90 -1.28 3.39
C HIS A 140 7.17 -1.72 1.93
N ASP A 141 8.41 -1.61 1.47
CA ASP A 141 8.85 -1.95 0.11
C ASP A 141 9.13 -3.46 -0.10
N ILE A 142 9.02 -4.26 0.96
CA ILE A 142 9.24 -5.71 0.93
C ILE A 142 7.89 -6.41 1.01
N SER A 143 7.58 -7.26 0.02
CA SER A 143 6.36 -8.07 0.08
C SER A 143 6.47 -9.16 1.15
N LEU A 144 5.33 -9.60 1.69
CA LEU A 144 5.32 -10.66 2.71
C LEU A 144 6.00 -11.95 2.24
N LYS A 145 5.85 -12.36 0.98
CA LYS A 145 6.57 -13.53 0.45
C LYS A 145 8.09 -13.37 0.52
N GLU A 146 8.63 -12.20 0.25
CA GLU A 146 10.09 -11.97 0.20
C GLU A 146 10.76 -12.01 1.58
N TYR A 147 10.02 -11.61 2.63
CA TYR A 147 10.52 -11.73 4.00
C TYR A 147 10.90 -13.18 4.38
N SER A 148 10.25 -14.19 3.80
CA SER A 148 10.58 -15.59 4.11
C SER A 148 12.02 -15.95 3.75
N GLU A 149 12.51 -15.49 2.61
CA GLU A 149 13.90 -15.72 2.19
C GLU A 149 14.87 -14.78 2.91
N LEU A 150 14.51 -13.50 3.10
CA LEU A 150 15.38 -12.53 3.79
C LEU A 150 15.65 -12.91 5.25
N LEU A 151 14.68 -13.54 5.92
CA LEU A 151 14.77 -13.89 7.33
C LEU A 151 15.29 -15.32 7.59
N LYS A 152 15.47 -16.14 6.53
CA LYS A 152 15.82 -17.56 6.63
C LYS A 152 17.11 -17.83 7.41
N ASP A 153 18.13 -17.01 7.19
CA ASP A 153 19.46 -17.14 7.81
C ASP A 153 19.67 -16.19 9.00
N ILE A 154 18.62 -15.46 9.39
CA ILE A 154 18.66 -14.48 10.48
C ILE A 154 18.19 -15.13 11.77
N ASN A 155 18.86 -14.83 12.89
CA ASN A 155 18.38 -15.26 14.20
C ASN A 155 17.10 -14.49 14.59
N VAL A 156 15.94 -15.05 14.26
CA VAL A 156 14.61 -14.47 14.52
C VAL A 156 14.21 -14.46 16.02
N SER A 157 15.05 -15.00 16.91
CA SER A 157 14.75 -15.13 18.35
C SER A 157 14.91 -13.82 19.15
N ASN A 158 15.36 -12.73 18.52
CA ASN A 158 15.55 -11.45 19.18
C ASN A 158 14.22 -10.88 19.71
N LYS A 159 14.14 -10.61 21.01
CA LYS A 159 12.88 -10.26 21.70
C LYS A 159 12.46 -8.80 21.52
N ASN A 160 13.37 -7.91 21.14
CA ASN A 160 13.16 -6.45 21.21
C ASN A 160 13.06 -5.75 19.85
N VAL A 161 13.25 -6.48 18.74
CA VAL A 161 13.11 -5.93 17.39
C VAL A 161 11.73 -6.26 16.84
N LYS A 162 11.03 -5.23 16.36
CA LYS A 162 9.77 -5.34 15.63
C LYS A 162 9.91 -4.76 14.24
N VAL A 163 9.08 -5.21 13.33
CA VAL A 163 9.01 -4.74 11.95
C VAL A 163 7.60 -4.25 11.66
N ASP A 164 7.51 -3.01 11.23
CA ASP A 164 6.36 -2.39 10.58
C ASP A 164 6.48 -2.69 9.08
N TYR A 165 5.89 -3.81 8.65
CA TYR A 165 6.07 -4.41 7.33
C TYR A 165 4.97 -4.05 6.34
N GLN A 166 3.84 -3.52 6.81
CA GLN A 166 2.70 -3.15 6.00
C GLN A 166 1.91 -2.06 6.72
N GLU A 167 1.51 -1.02 5.99
CA GLU A 167 0.64 0.02 6.51
C GLU A 167 -0.62 -0.55 7.18
N ALA A 168 -1.16 0.20 8.14
CA ALA A 168 -2.36 -0.15 8.90
C ALA A 168 -2.29 -1.49 9.69
N ASN A 169 -1.09 -2.06 9.90
CA ASN A 169 -0.84 -3.16 10.82
C ASN A 169 0.00 -2.70 12.02
N THR A 170 -0.13 -3.40 13.14
CA THR A 170 0.77 -3.20 14.28
C THR A 170 2.15 -3.83 13.98
N PRO A 171 3.28 -3.20 14.36
CA PRO A 171 4.60 -3.82 14.19
C PRO A 171 4.72 -5.15 14.95
N ILE A 172 5.27 -6.17 14.27
CA ILE A 172 5.38 -7.54 14.81
C ILE A 172 6.83 -7.98 14.96
N LYS A 173 7.09 -9.02 15.75
CA LYS A 173 8.44 -9.58 15.93
C LYS A 173 8.90 -10.32 14.68
N LEU A 174 10.22 -10.44 14.52
CA LEU A 174 10.85 -11.11 13.38
C LEU A 174 10.38 -12.56 13.17
N ASN A 175 10.21 -13.33 14.25
CA ASN A 175 9.71 -14.71 14.16
C ASN A 175 8.26 -14.76 13.66
N THR A 176 7.38 -13.89 14.18
CA THR A 176 6.00 -13.78 13.73
C THR A 176 5.92 -13.31 12.27
N LEU A 177 6.78 -12.38 11.86
CA LEU A 177 6.89 -11.95 10.47
C LEU A 177 7.33 -13.09 9.55
N HIS A 178 8.31 -13.88 9.97
CA HIS A 178 8.74 -15.06 9.22
C HIS A 178 7.61 -16.09 9.07
N ASP A 179 6.87 -16.40 10.13
CA ASP A 179 5.75 -17.35 10.04
C ASP A 179 4.62 -16.84 9.13
N LEU A 180 4.28 -15.55 9.24
CA LEU A 180 3.30 -14.89 8.35
C LEU A 180 3.79 -14.88 6.89
N SER A 181 5.08 -14.63 6.66
CA SER A 181 5.69 -14.64 5.33
C SER A 181 5.59 -15.99 4.65
N LEU A 182 5.81 -17.08 5.38
CA LEU A 182 5.66 -18.45 4.88
C LEU A 182 4.19 -18.77 4.55
N PHE A 183 3.25 -18.35 5.41
CA PHE A 183 1.83 -18.54 5.17
C PHE A 183 1.38 -17.86 3.86
N ILE A 184 1.71 -16.58 3.67
CA ILE A 184 1.38 -15.86 2.44
C ILE A 184 2.15 -16.44 1.24
N GLY A 185 3.42 -16.77 1.41
CA GLY A 185 4.26 -17.39 0.38
C GLY A 185 3.70 -18.71 -0.15
N ASN A 186 3.09 -19.52 0.71
CA ASN A 186 2.41 -20.76 0.29
C ASN A 186 1.18 -20.48 -0.59
N ILE A 187 0.33 -19.52 -0.21
CA ILE A 187 -0.83 -19.10 -1.02
C ILE A 187 -0.36 -18.63 -2.41
N VAL A 188 0.66 -17.78 -2.44
CA VAL A 188 1.22 -17.25 -3.69
C VAL A 188 1.82 -18.37 -4.55
N SER A 189 2.52 -19.31 -3.93
CA SER A 189 3.10 -20.47 -4.63
C SER A 189 2.02 -21.36 -5.23
N ASP A 190 0.88 -21.52 -4.54
CA ASP A 190 -0.26 -22.25 -5.06
C ASP A 190 -0.91 -21.56 -6.26
N ILE A 191 -1.06 -20.23 -6.22
CA ILE A 191 -1.59 -19.44 -7.33
C ILE A 191 -0.66 -19.49 -8.55
N ASN A 192 0.66 -19.36 -8.34
CA ASN A 192 1.67 -19.33 -9.41
C ASN A 192 1.86 -20.69 -10.11
N LYS A 193 1.24 -21.77 -9.62
CA LYS A 193 1.16 -23.05 -10.36
C LYS A 193 0.32 -22.93 -11.64
N TYR A 194 -0.55 -21.91 -11.71
CA TYR A 194 -1.42 -21.67 -12.84
C TYR A 194 -0.90 -20.51 -13.69
N ASN A 195 -1.04 -20.64 -15.01
CA ASN A 195 -0.72 -19.57 -15.95
C ASN A 195 -1.89 -18.57 -16.06
N LEU A 196 -2.14 -17.84 -14.97
CA LEU A 196 -3.17 -16.80 -14.88
C LEU A 196 -2.58 -15.43 -15.22
N SER A 197 -3.34 -14.60 -15.92
CA SER A 197 -3.01 -13.17 -16.06
C SER A 197 -3.23 -12.43 -14.74
N ASP A 198 -2.77 -11.19 -14.61
CA ASP A 198 -2.84 -10.49 -13.33
C ASP A 198 -4.28 -10.20 -12.90
N LEU A 199 -5.19 -9.87 -13.82
CA LEU A 199 -6.61 -9.73 -13.52
C LEU A 199 -7.25 -11.06 -13.08
N GLU A 200 -6.81 -12.19 -13.65
CA GLU A 200 -7.26 -13.52 -13.23
C GLU A 200 -6.74 -13.89 -11.84
N LYS A 201 -5.48 -13.56 -11.53
CA LYS A 201 -4.93 -13.71 -10.18
C LYS A 201 -5.72 -12.86 -9.19
N ILE A 202 -6.04 -11.61 -9.54
CA ILE A 202 -6.82 -10.71 -8.68
C ILE A 202 -8.19 -11.31 -8.35
N MET A 203 -8.94 -11.81 -9.34
CA MET A 203 -10.22 -12.48 -9.08
C MET A 203 -10.04 -13.75 -8.24
N TYR A 204 -9.01 -14.55 -8.51
CA TYR A 204 -8.79 -15.77 -7.74
C TYR A 204 -8.45 -15.47 -6.27
N VAL A 205 -7.62 -14.45 -6.02
CA VAL A 205 -7.32 -13.95 -4.66
C VAL A 205 -8.57 -13.38 -4.00
N TYR A 206 -9.40 -12.65 -4.74
CA TYR A 206 -10.66 -12.11 -4.25
C TYR A 206 -11.58 -13.23 -3.72
N ASP A 207 -11.66 -14.35 -4.44
CA ASP A 207 -12.45 -15.52 -4.05
C ASP A 207 -11.87 -16.25 -2.82
N ILE A 208 -10.54 -16.36 -2.72
CA ILE A 208 -9.84 -16.89 -1.54
C ILE A 208 -10.16 -16.05 -0.29
N VAL A 209 -10.10 -14.72 -0.41
CA VAL A 209 -10.28 -13.80 0.71
C VAL A 209 -11.75 -13.73 1.12
N LYS A 210 -12.69 -13.61 0.16
CA LYS A 210 -14.13 -13.50 0.45
C LYS A 210 -14.75 -14.80 0.98
N TYR A 211 -14.04 -15.93 0.89
CA TYR A 211 -14.44 -17.18 1.57
C TYR A 211 -14.52 -17.03 3.09
N ARG A 212 -13.70 -16.16 3.69
CA ARG A 212 -13.71 -15.90 5.13
C ARG A 212 -15.07 -15.32 5.55
N ILE A 213 -15.48 -15.62 6.78
CA ILE A 213 -16.71 -15.09 7.37
C ILE A 213 -16.38 -13.87 8.21
N TYR A 214 -17.10 -12.78 7.99
CA TYR A 214 -17.00 -11.60 8.84
C TYR A 214 -17.36 -11.97 10.29
N ASN A 215 -16.43 -11.76 11.20
CA ASN A 215 -16.59 -12.08 12.61
C ASN A 215 -15.73 -11.13 13.43
N LYS A 216 -16.35 -10.40 14.36
CA LYS A 216 -15.69 -9.32 15.10
C LYS A 216 -15.38 -9.78 16.52
N ASP A 217 -14.11 -9.68 16.90
CA ASP A 217 -13.66 -9.65 18.28
C ASP A 217 -14.03 -8.28 18.90
N GLU A 218 -14.88 -8.28 19.91
CA GLU A 218 -15.31 -7.07 20.61
C GLU A 218 -14.32 -6.60 21.68
N ASP A 219 -13.47 -7.50 22.18
CA ASP A 219 -12.55 -7.26 23.29
C ASP A 219 -11.21 -6.69 22.79
N ASN A 220 -10.70 -7.21 21.66
CA ASN A 220 -9.44 -6.77 21.10
C ASN A 220 -9.54 -6.48 19.60
N TYR A 221 -9.68 -5.20 19.27
CA TYR A 221 -9.81 -4.75 17.89
C TYR A 221 -8.61 -5.12 16.99
N LEU A 222 -7.42 -5.31 17.57
CA LEU A 222 -6.24 -5.73 16.80
C LEU A 222 -6.41 -7.14 16.22
N ASN A 223 -7.12 -8.04 16.92
CA ASN A 223 -7.39 -9.41 16.46
C ASN A 223 -8.21 -9.44 15.17
N ASN A 224 -8.89 -8.34 14.83
CA ASN A 224 -9.74 -8.23 13.66
C ASN A 224 -9.01 -7.74 12.40
N ARG A 225 -7.81 -7.14 12.55
CA ARG A 225 -7.16 -6.37 11.48
C ARG A 225 -5.68 -6.69 11.23
N ASP A 226 -4.93 -7.07 12.28
CA ASP A 226 -3.51 -7.38 12.14
C ASP A 226 -3.39 -8.77 11.50
N LEU A 227 -2.58 -8.89 10.44
CA LEU A 227 -2.54 -10.12 9.64
C LEU A 227 -2.04 -11.34 10.40
N ASP A 228 -1.08 -11.20 11.32
CA ASP A 228 -0.61 -12.31 12.16
C ASP A 228 -1.74 -12.92 13.01
N LYS A 229 -2.71 -12.10 13.40
CA LYS A 229 -3.87 -12.52 14.20
C LYS A 229 -5.03 -13.00 13.32
N VAL A 230 -5.31 -12.28 12.24
CA VAL A 230 -6.37 -12.63 11.28
C VAL A 230 -6.08 -13.98 10.59
N THR A 231 -4.81 -14.27 10.28
CA THR A 231 -4.43 -15.53 9.63
C THR A 231 -4.46 -16.72 10.58
N SER A 232 -4.24 -16.51 11.88
CA SER A 232 -4.24 -17.55 12.91
C SER A 232 -5.59 -17.74 13.63
N GLY A 233 -6.49 -16.74 13.54
CA GLY A 233 -7.80 -16.73 14.17
C GLY A 233 -8.97 -16.93 13.21
N ASN A 234 -10.19 -16.77 13.76
CA ASN A 234 -11.45 -16.79 13.01
C ASN A 234 -12.16 -15.42 13.02
N THR A 235 -11.49 -14.38 13.50
CA THR A 235 -12.00 -13.01 13.58
C THR A 235 -11.37 -12.17 12.48
N ILE A 236 -12.20 -11.43 11.76
CA ILE A 236 -11.80 -10.57 10.65
C ILE A 236 -12.91 -9.53 10.39
N VAL A 237 -12.51 -8.27 10.25
CA VAL A 237 -13.39 -7.16 9.84
C VAL A 237 -12.85 -6.48 8.59
N CYS A 238 -13.49 -5.42 8.11
CA CYS A 238 -13.19 -4.78 6.82
C CYS A 238 -11.69 -4.49 6.59
N SER A 239 -11.00 -3.95 7.59
CA SER A 239 -9.56 -3.71 7.52
C SER A 239 -8.74 -5.01 7.44
N GLY A 240 -9.11 -6.06 8.17
CA GLY A 240 -8.45 -7.37 8.06
C GLY A 240 -8.64 -8.03 6.69
N PHE A 241 -9.84 -7.93 6.10
CA PHE A 241 -10.10 -8.39 4.73
C PHE A 241 -9.25 -7.65 3.70
N SER A 242 -9.24 -6.31 3.76
CA SER A 242 -8.46 -5.47 2.87
C SER A 242 -6.95 -5.70 3.03
N ASN A 243 -6.46 -5.79 4.28
CA ASN A 243 -5.04 -6.06 4.56
C ASN A 243 -4.61 -7.41 4.00
N LEU A 244 -5.44 -8.46 4.12
CA LEU A 244 -5.12 -9.80 3.63
C LEU A 244 -5.12 -9.85 2.11
N PHE A 245 -6.10 -9.18 1.48
CA PHE A 245 -6.16 -9.05 0.03
C PHE A 245 -4.93 -8.34 -0.53
N ASN A 246 -4.54 -7.19 0.05
CA ASN A 246 -3.37 -6.43 -0.36
C ASN A 246 -2.07 -7.23 -0.17
N ALA A 247 -1.91 -7.88 0.98
CA ALA A 247 -0.75 -8.71 1.29
C ALA A 247 -0.49 -9.80 0.24
N ILE A 248 -1.55 -10.50 -0.19
CA ILE A 248 -1.45 -11.56 -1.19
C ILE A 248 -1.14 -10.96 -2.57
N LEU A 249 -1.82 -9.87 -2.97
CA LEU A 249 -1.59 -9.20 -4.25
C LEU A 249 -0.18 -8.63 -4.38
N MET A 250 0.31 -7.90 -3.37
CA MET A 250 1.67 -7.36 -3.37
C MET A 250 2.72 -8.48 -3.44
N SER A 251 2.44 -9.64 -2.84
CA SER A 251 3.32 -10.82 -2.92
C SER A 251 3.23 -11.57 -4.28
N LEU A 252 2.26 -11.21 -5.13
CA LEU A 252 2.13 -11.61 -6.54
C LEU A 252 2.69 -10.54 -7.50
N ASP A 253 3.39 -9.53 -6.98
CA ASP A 253 3.90 -8.37 -7.71
C ASP A 253 2.78 -7.48 -8.31
N ILE A 254 1.59 -7.48 -7.69
CA ILE A 254 0.44 -6.66 -8.09
C ILE A 254 0.26 -5.52 -7.08
N LYS A 255 0.35 -4.27 -7.55
CA LYS A 255 0.25 -3.07 -6.71
C LYS A 255 -1.14 -2.92 -6.11
N ALA A 256 -1.21 -2.94 -4.78
CA ALA A 256 -2.43 -2.78 -4.02
C ALA A 256 -2.14 -1.99 -2.73
N MET A 257 -3.10 -1.17 -2.29
CA MET A 257 -3.00 -0.42 -1.03
C MET A 257 -4.38 -0.26 -0.37
N PRO A 258 -4.46 0.02 0.95
CA PRO A 258 -5.73 0.24 1.61
C PRO A 258 -6.40 1.53 1.12
N LEU A 259 -7.72 1.51 1.02
CA LEU A 259 -8.58 2.65 0.71
C LEU A 259 -9.53 2.89 1.88
N ILE A 260 -9.27 3.94 2.65
CA ILE A 260 -10.00 4.21 3.90
C ILE A 260 -11.08 5.27 3.65
N SER A 261 -12.31 4.94 4.03
CA SER A 261 -13.42 5.88 4.12
C SER A 261 -13.72 6.18 5.59
N LYS A 262 -13.38 7.39 6.02
CA LYS A 262 -13.70 7.88 7.37
C LYS A 262 -15.21 8.09 7.55
N THR A 263 -15.92 8.47 6.48
CA THR A 263 -17.37 8.73 6.50
C THR A 263 -18.17 7.45 6.63
N ALA A 264 -17.77 6.37 5.95
CA ALA A 264 -18.41 5.06 6.06
C ALA A 264 -17.85 4.20 7.20
N ASN A 265 -16.79 4.65 7.87
CA ASN A 265 -16.00 3.85 8.83
C ASN A 265 -15.64 2.47 8.25
N HIS A 266 -15.11 2.47 7.03
CA HIS A 266 -14.89 1.27 6.23
C HIS A 266 -13.55 1.32 5.51
N GLN A 267 -12.93 0.14 5.33
CA GLN A 267 -11.69 -0.02 4.59
C GLN A 267 -11.91 -0.99 3.43
N ARG A 268 -11.47 -0.56 2.24
CA ARG A 268 -11.45 -1.33 0.99
C ARG A 268 -10.02 -1.42 0.47
N SER A 269 -9.84 -2.04 -0.68
CA SER A 269 -8.55 -2.08 -1.36
C SER A 269 -8.63 -1.35 -2.69
N ILE A 270 -7.56 -0.64 -3.05
CA ILE A 270 -7.39 -0.08 -4.38
C ILE A 270 -6.21 -0.79 -5.05
N VAL A 271 -6.39 -1.20 -6.30
CA VAL A 271 -5.44 -2.03 -7.04
C VAL A 271 -5.19 -1.41 -8.39
N TYR A 272 -3.93 -1.32 -8.78
CA TYR A 272 -3.56 -0.98 -10.15
C TYR A 272 -3.59 -2.24 -11.00
N VAL A 273 -4.48 -2.26 -11.98
CA VAL A 273 -4.71 -3.39 -12.89
C VAL A 273 -4.11 -3.03 -14.24
N ASN A 274 -2.99 -3.68 -14.56
CA ASN A 274 -2.34 -3.61 -15.87
C ASN A 274 -2.31 -5.01 -16.47
N ASP A 275 -3.31 -5.34 -17.30
CA ASP A 275 -3.50 -6.67 -17.85
C ASP A 275 -3.74 -6.61 -19.38
N SER A 276 -2.71 -7.00 -20.13
CA SER A 276 -2.74 -6.98 -21.59
C SER A 276 -3.67 -8.03 -22.20
N LYS A 277 -4.05 -9.09 -21.46
CA LYS A 277 -4.96 -10.13 -21.96
C LYS A 277 -6.39 -9.61 -22.08
N TYR A 278 -6.75 -8.67 -21.22
CA TYR A 278 -8.07 -8.04 -21.20
C TYR A 278 -8.08 -6.58 -21.69
N ASP A 279 -6.91 -6.05 -22.09
CA ASP A 279 -6.71 -4.66 -22.53
C ASP A 279 -7.16 -3.66 -21.46
N ILE A 280 -6.69 -3.87 -20.24
CA ILE A 280 -7.03 -3.04 -19.08
C ILE A 280 -5.77 -2.44 -18.51
N ASP A 281 -5.79 -1.12 -18.38
CA ASP A 281 -4.75 -0.34 -17.75
C ASP A 281 -5.39 0.78 -16.92
N GLY A 282 -5.64 0.49 -15.64
CA GLY A 282 -6.41 1.38 -14.78
C GLY A 282 -6.45 0.96 -13.32
N ILE A 283 -6.96 1.84 -12.48
CA ILE A 283 -7.01 1.67 -11.03
C ILE A 283 -8.44 1.47 -10.58
N TYR A 284 -8.67 0.40 -9.82
CA TYR A 284 -10.00 -0.05 -9.41
C TYR A 284 -10.08 -0.35 -7.92
N VAL A 285 -11.29 -0.26 -7.38
CA VAL A 285 -11.59 -0.54 -5.97
C VAL A 285 -12.20 -1.92 -5.81
N PHE A 286 -11.78 -2.63 -4.77
CA PHE A 286 -12.20 -3.98 -4.43
C PHE A 286 -12.68 -4.04 -2.98
N ASP A 287 -13.78 -4.74 -2.73
CA ASP A 287 -14.31 -4.94 -1.37
C ASP A 287 -14.73 -6.39 -1.10
N PRO A 288 -13.76 -7.27 -0.77
CA PRO A 288 -14.08 -8.64 -0.42
C PRO A 288 -14.89 -8.76 0.87
N THR A 289 -14.98 -7.70 1.70
CA THR A 289 -15.73 -7.72 2.97
C THR A 289 -17.23 -7.75 2.71
N TRP A 290 -17.73 -6.87 1.84
CA TRP A 290 -19.17 -6.81 1.57
C TRP A 290 -19.64 -8.02 0.77
N ASP A 291 -18.80 -8.56 -0.12
CA ASP A 291 -19.05 -9.79 -0.85
C ASP A 291 -18.74 -11.08 -0.05
N CYS A 292 -18.21 -10.98 1.18
CA CYS A 292 -17.79 -12.16 1.95
C CYS A 292 -18.91 -13.14 2.28
N ARG A 293 -18.56 -14.41 2.44
CA ARG A 293 -19.39 -15.50 2.95
C ARG A 293 -20.02 -15.13 4.30
N LYS A 294 -21.33 -15.35 4.49
CA LYS A 294 -22.02 -14.96 5.74
C LYS A 294 -22.08 -16.08 6.77
N LYS A 295 -22.02 -17.35 6.34
CA LYS A 295 -22.05 -18.53 7.24
C LYS A 295 -21.41 -19.76 6.60
N GLU A 296 -21.03 -20.73 7.43
CA GLU A 296 -20.35 -21.98 7.02
C GLU A 296 -21.18 -22.91 6.11
N SER A 297 -22.49 -22.75 6.06
CA SER A 297 -23.35 -23.54 5.15
C SER A 297 -23.58 -22.85 3.79
N GLU A 298 -23.03 -21.65 3.61
CA GLU A 298 -23.29 -20.82 2.44
C GLU A 298 -22.27 -21.07 1.33
N ASN A 299 -22.75 -21.41 0.13
CA ASN A 299 -21.90 -21.61 -1.05
C ASN A 299 -22.09 -20.52 -2.12
N TYR A 300 -23.20 -19.78 -2.11
CA TYR A 300 -23.49 -18.73 -3.10
C TYR A 300 -22.63 -17.47 -2.95
N TYR A 301 -21.75 -17.41 -1.95
CA TYR A 301 -20.78 -16.30 -1.82
C TYR A 301 -19.88 -16.17 -3.05
N LEU A 302 -19.62 -17.28 -3.76
CA LEU A 302 -18.84 -17.29 -4.99
C LEU A 302 -19.52 -16.53 -6.13
N GLU A 303 -20.85 -16.40 -6.11
CA GLU A 303 -21.63 -15.63 -7.08
C GLU A 303 -21.67 -14.13 -6.74
N ARG A 304 -21.16 -13.71 -5.57
CA ARG A 304 -21.17 -12.31 -5.12
C ARG A 304 -19.89 -11.58 -5.56
N TYR A 305 -20.08 -10.66 -6.50
CA TYR A 305 -19.06 -9.76 -7.07
C TYR A 305 -19.57 -8.32 -7.19
N ASN A 306 -20.43 -7.90 -6.27
CA ASN A 306 -21.05 -6.58 -6.32
C ASN A 306 -20.00 -5.47 -6.20
N TYR A 307 -18.89 -5.75 -5.50
CA TYR A 307 -17.83 -4.80 -5.22
C TYR A 307 -16.46 -5.24 -5.79
N PHE A 308 -16.48 -6.09 -6.82
CA PHE A 308 -15.29 -6.49 -7.55
C PHE A 308 -14.99 -5.49 -8.68
N MET A 309 -13.76 -4.98 -8.71
CA MET A 309 -13.23 -4.12 -9.76
C MET A 309 -14.14 -2.91 -10.05
N MET A 310 -14.49 -2.17 -9.00
CA MET A 310 -15.33 -0.98 -9.12
C MET A 310 -14.51 0.22 -9.62
N PRO A 311 -15.05 1.03 -10.55
CA PRO A 311 -14.48 2.33 -10.83
C PRO A 311 -14.63 3.25 -9.61
N LEU A 312 -13.71 4.20 -9.45
CA LEU A 312 -13.71 5.12 -8.30
C LEU A 312 -15.02 5.93 -8.23
N SER A 313 -15.57 6.28 -9.39
CA SER A 313 -16.85 6.99 -9.54
C SER A 313 -18.03 6.27 -8.87
N ARG A 314 -18.10 4.93 -8.95
CA ARG A 314 -19.10 4.12 -8.24
C ARG A 314 -18.71 3.89 -6.79
N SER A 315 -17.43 3.62 -6.55
CA SER A 315 -16.88 3.37 -5.21
C SER A 315 -17.25 4.48 -4.22
N LYS A 316 -17.14 5.75 -4.64
CA LYS A 316 -17.42 6.92 -3.78
C LYS A 316 -18.90 7.13 -3.44
N ILE A 317 -19.82 6.56 -4.20
CA ILE A 317 -21.27 6.59 -3.90
C ILE A 317 -21.56 5.79 -2.62
N THR A 318 -20.88 4.66 -2.45
CA THR A 318 -21.10 3.75 -1.32
C THR A 318 -20.21 4.05 -0.11
N ALA A 319 -19.00 4.55 -0.35
CA ALA A 319 -18.12 5.03 0.71
C ALA A 319 -17.13 6.06 0.13
N TYR A 320 -17.29 7.33 0.51
CA TYR A 320 -16.39 8.41 0.04
C TYR A 320 -15.05 8.35 0.78
N ASP A 321 -13.94 8.36 0.03
CA ASP A 321 -12.58 8.11 0.53
C ASP A 321 -11.62 9.28 0.27
N GLU A 322 -10.44 9.19 0.89
CA GLU A 322 -9.42 10.26 0.79
C GLU A 322 -8.83 10.42 -0.62
N ILE A 323 -8.71 9.34 -1.40
CA ILE A 323 -8.21 9.41 -2.78
C ILE A 323 -9.21 10.17 -3.65
N SER A 324 -10.50 9.87 -3.52
CA SER A 324 -11.57 10.61 -4.20
C SER A 324 -11.49 12.10 -3.89
N ARG A 325 -11.29 12.45 -2.62
CA ARG A 325 -11.09 13.85 -2.19
C ARG A 325 -9.86 14.49 -2.83
N LEU A 326 -8.74 13.77 -2.91
CA LEU A 326 -7.50 14.27 -3.51
C LEU A 326 -7.63 14.50 -5.02
N LEU A 327 -8.35 13.64 -5.73
CA LEU A 327 -8.55 13.75 -7.18
C LEU A 327 -9.61 14.79 -7.58
N GLU A 328 -10.45 15.22 -6.64
CA GLU A 328 -11.45 16.26 -6.84
C GLU A 328 -10.90 17.68 -6.58
N VAL A 329 -9.65 17.83 -6.12
CA VAL A 329 -9.05 19.14 -5.85
C VAL A 329 -8.70 19.90 -7.14
N ASN A 330 -8.76 21.24 -7.08
CA ASN A 330 -8.22 22.08 -8.12
C ASN A 330 -6.70 22.29 -7.92
N VAL A 331 -5.90 21.41 -8.52
CA VAL A 331 -4.43 21.45 -8.43
C VAL A 331 -3.85 22.80 -8.85
N LYS A 332 -4.44 23.47 -9.85
CA LYS A 332 -3.98 24.80 -10.31
C LYS A 332 -4.13 25.84 -9.21
N ASP A 333 -5.22 25.78 -8.45
CA ASP A 333 -5.46 26.73 -7.37
C ASP A 333 -4.54 26.46 -6.17
N ILE A 334 -4.27 25.18 -5.86
CA ILE A 334 -3.31 24.78 -4.82
C ILE A 334 -1.92 25.33 -5.15
N ILE A 335 -1.45 25.12 -6.39
CA ILE A 335 -0.11 25.56 -6.80
C ILE A 335 -0.02 27.09 -6.83
N LYS A 336 -1.05 27.78 -7.33
CA LYS A 336 -1.11 29.25 -7.25
C LYS A 336 -1.04 29.78 -5.82
N LYS A 337 -1.66 29.10 -4.86
CA LYS A 337 -1.59 29.48 -3.44
C LYS A 337 -0.18 29.31 -2.88
N ILE A 338 0.51 28.23 -3.23
CA ILE A 338 1.89 27.97 -2.77
C ILE A 338 2.87 29.01 -3.34
N TYR A 339 2.72 29.40 -4.60
CA TYR A 339 3.53 30.47 -5.21
C TYR A 339 3.09 31.88 -4.81
N GLY A 340 1.88 32.05 -4.27
CA GLY A 340 1.32 33.34 -3.89
C GLY A 340 1.83 33.80 -2.53
N TYR A 341 2.39 35.01 -2.46
CA TYR A 341 2.88 35.66 -1.22
C TYR A 341 1.79 35.96 -0.15
N SER A 342 0.58 35.41 -0.29
CA SER A 342 -0.57 35.72 0.57
C SER A 342 -1.17 34.51 1.29
N CYS A 343 -0.53 33.33 1.26
CA CYS A 343 -0.99 32.18 2.04
C CYS A 343 -0.53 32.30 3.50
N ASN A 344 -1.38 31.91 4.44
CA ASN A 344 -0.93 31.67 5.82
C ASN A 344 -0.22 30.31 5.93
N ASP A 345 0.46 30.08 7.05
CA ASP A 345 1.23 28.84 7.27
C ASP A 345 0.35 27.57 7.18
N GLU A 346 -0.89 27.63 7.64
CA GLU A 346 -1.82 26.48 7.62
C GLU A 346 -2.22 26.11 6.18
N GLU A 347 -2.51 27.10 5.34
CA GLU A 347 -2.82 26.91 3.93
C GLU A 347 -1.62 26.36 3.15
N LEU A 348 -0.42 26.87 3.45
CA LEU A 348 0.81 26.37 2.84
C LEU A 348 1.04 24.90 3.20
N MET A 349 0.94 24.55 4.48
CA MET A 349 1.12 23.18 4.96
C MET A 349 0.09 22.22 4.36
N SER A 350 -1.17 22.64 4.27
CA SER A 350 -2.24 21.87 3.63
C SER A 350 -1.98 21.65 2.14
N GLY A 351 -1.52 22.68 1.42
CA GLY A 351 -1.14 22.58 0.01
C GLY A 351 0.02 21.62 -0.22
N VAL A 352 1.07 21.72 0.59
CA VAL A 352 2.23 20.81 0.53
C VAL A 352 1.82 19.37 0.82
N PHE A 353 0.95 19.16 1.81
CA PHE A 353 0.40 17.83 2.10
C PHE A 353 -0.30 17.23 0.89
N VAL A 354 -1.23 17.97 0.25
CA VAL A 354 -1.95 17.47 -0.93
C VAL A 354 -0.99 17.12 -2.07
N LEU A 355 0.04 17.93 -2.31
CA LEU A 355 1.02 17.64 -3.36
C LEU A 355 1.82 16.37 -3.10
N ASN A 356 2.27 16.15 -1.86
CA ASN A 356 2.95 14.91 -1.49
C ASN A 356 2.05 13.69 -1.74
N GLU A 357 0.78 13.78 -1.35
CA GLU A 357 -0.17 12.68 -1.56
C GLU A 357 -0.42 12.42 -3.07
N LEU A 358 -0.51 13.47 -3.88
CA LEU A 358 -0.63 13.31 -5.34
C LEU A 358 0.59 12.60 -5.94
N GLU A 359 1.81 12.89 -5.48
CA GLU A 359 3.02 12.19 -5.91
C GLU A 359 2.99 10.70 -5.58
N ASN A 360 2.50 10.34 -4.39
CA ASN A 360 2.29 8.95 -4.04
C ASN A 360 1.30 8.27 -5.01
N LEU A 361 0.23 8.95 -5.40
CA LEU A 361 -0.72 8.44 -6.39
C LEU A 361 -0.08 8.30 -7.79
N PHE A 362 0.79 9.21 -8.21
CA PHE A 362 1.54 9.08 -9.47
C PHE A 362 2.45 7.84 -9.45
N GLY A 363 3.19 7.62 -8.35
CA GLY A 363 4.03 6.44 -8.17
C GLY A 363 3.23 5.13 -8.18
N PHE A 364 2.06 5.13 -7.51
CA PHE A 364 1.14 3.99 -7.52
C PHE A 364 0.61 3.70 -8.94
N ALA A 365 0.29 4.74 -9.71
CA ALA A 365 -0.21 4.67 -11.07
C ALA A 365 0.86 4.43 -12.16
N GLU A 366 2.13 4.31 -11.76
CA GLU A 366 3.28 4.15 -12.66
C GLU A 366 3.41 5.27 -13.69
N ILE A 367 3.08 6.49 -13.28
CA ILE A 367 3.27 7.67 -14.09
C ILE A 367 4.56 8.32 -13.62
N ASP A 368 5.58 8.28 -14.49
CA ASP A 368 6.82 9.00 -14.25
C ASP A 368 6.60 10.51 -14.45
N ILE A 369 6.88 11.28 -13.41
CA ILE A 369 6.72 12.74 -13.39
C ILE A 369 8.05 13.47 -13.15
N PHE A 370 9.15 12.77 -12.85
CA PHE A 370 10.40 13.41 -12.43
C PHE A 370 11.48 13.27 -13.51
N ASN A 371 11.67 14.33 -14.28
CA ASN A 371 12.88 14.55 -15.06
C ASN A 371 13.89 15.35 -14.21
N GLU A 372 15.19 15.07 -14.32
CA GLU A 372 16.27 15.74 -13.55
C GLU A 372 16.33 17.27 -13.72
N HIS A 373 15.54 17.83 -14.63
CA HIS A 373 15.56 19.26 -15.00
C HIS A 373 14.24 20.00 -14.76
N ASP A 374 13.17 19.30 -14.36
CA ASP A 374 11.84 19.91 -14.25
C ASP A 374 11.47 20.33 -12.82
N ASP A 375 10.77 21.45 -12.70
CA ASP A 375 10.20 21.92 -11.45
C ASP A 375 9.07 20.98 -10.99
N ARG A 376 9.16 20.52 -9.74
CA ARG A 376 8.23 19.59 -9.10
C ARG A 376 6.76 19.93 -9.32
N LEU A 377 6.40 21.21 -9.15
CA LEU A 377 5.00 21.64 -9.24
C LEU A 377 4.51 21.64 -10.69
N SER A 378 5.39 22.02 -11.61
CA SER A 378 5.13 21.98 -13.06
C SER A 378 4.89 20.54 -13.53
N SER A 379 5.72 19.59 -13.10
CA SER A 379 5.55 18.16 -13.42
C SER A 379 4.20 17.60 -12.97
N ILE A 380 3.77 17.92 -11.74
CA ILE A 380 2.46 17.52 -11.22
C ILE A 380 1.34 18.10 -12.08
N MET A 381 1.41 19.39 -12.44
CA MET A 381 0.38 20.04 -13.25
C MET A 381 0.20 19.42 -14.62
N GLU A 382 1.30 19.12 -15.32
CA GLU A 382 1.27 18.57 -16.67
C GLU A 382 0.71 17.15 -16.71
N ASN A 383 1.04 16.34 -15.69
CA ASN A 383 0.68 14.93 -15.65
C ASN A 383 -0.64 14.65 -14.92
N TYR A 384 -1.22 15.61 -14.20
CA TYR A 384 -2.44 15.41 -13.42
C TYR A 384 -3.60 14.82 -14.25
N SER A 385 -3.76 15.25 -15.50
CA SER A 385 -4.81 14.70 -16.37
C SER A 385 -4.62 13.22 -16.70
N ASN A 386 -3.36 12.75 -16.79
CA ASN A 386 -3.04 11.35 -17.00
C ASN A 386 -3.31 10.53 -15.74
N LEU A 387 -3.01 11.09 -14.56
CA LEU A 387 -3.38 10.50 -13.27
C LEU A 387 -4.89 10.30 -13.19
N VAL A 388 -5.66 11.37 -13.41
CA VAL A 388 -7.13 11.30 -13.35
C VAL A 388 -7.66 10.22 -14.30
N LYS A 389 -7.13 10.10 -15.52
CA LYS A 389 -7.54 9.03 -16.46
C LYS A 389 -7.31 7.63 -15.89
N LYS A 390 -6.21 7.36 -15.18
CA LYS A 390 -5.97 6.04 -14.56
C LYS A 390 -7.00 5.69 -13.49
N TYR A 391 -7.53 6.67 -12.77
CA TYR A 391 -8.54 6.46 -11.70
C TYR A 391 -10.00 6.58 -12.19
N ASP A 392 -10.24 7.33 -13.26
CA ASP A 392 -11.56 7.54 -13.87
C ASP A 392 -11.86 6.47 -14.92
N GLN A 393 -11.92 5.23 -14.43
CA GLN A 393 -12.20 4.05 -15.24
C GLN A 393 -13.70 3.76 -15.37
N ASN A 394 -14.05 2.95 -16.37
CA ASN A 394 -15.43 2.45 -16.54
C ASN A 394 -15.62 1.09 -15.87
N GLU A 395 -16.88 0.69 -15.68
CA GLU A 395 -17.21 -0.69 -15.27
C GLU A 395 -16.65 -1.71 -16.25
N LEU A 396 -16.21 -2.86 -15.71
CA LEU A 396 -15.87 -4.01 -16.52
C LEU A 396 -17.11 -4.50 -17.29
N SER A 397 -16.98 -4.65 -18.61
CA SER A 397 -18.08 -5.16 -19.43
C SER A 397 -18.48 -6.59 -19.05
N SER A 398 -19.76 -6.91 -19.21
CA SER A 398 -20.32 -8.21 -18.84
C SER A 398 -19.67 -9.38 -19.60
N THR A 399 -19.23 -9.16 -20.84
CA THR A 399 -18.54 -10.20 -21.63
C THR A 399 -17.11 -10.43 -21.15
N ILE A 400 -16.37 -9.38 -20.76
CA ILE A 400 -15.04 -9.53 -20.16
C ILE A 400 -15.17 -10.22 -18.80
N PHE A 401 -16.11 -9.76 -17.96
CA PHE A 401 -16.37 -10.37 -16.66
C PHE A 401 -16.75 -11.86 -16.78
N PHE A 402 -17.59 -12.23 -17.75
CA PHE A 402 -17.91 -13.64 -18.03
C PHE A 402 -16.67 -14.47 -18.38
N LYS A 403 -15.78 -13.96 -19.25
CA LYS A 403 -14.54 -14.65 -19.63
C LYS A 403 -13.63 -14.87 -18.41
N LEU A 404 -13.46 -13.82 -17.63
CA LEU A 404 -12.66 -13.82 -16.41
C LEU A 404 -13.20 -14.83 -15.40
N LEU A 405 -14.51 -14.77 -15.12
CA LEU A 405 -15.21 -15.68 -14.23
C LEU A 405 -15.01 -17.14 -14.64
N TYR A 406 -15.25 -17.49 -15.91
CA TYR A 406 -15.06 -18.87 -16.36
C TYR A 406 -13.63 -19.37 -16.16
N ARG A 407 -12.62 -18.55 -16.49
CA ARG A 407 -11.22 -18.97 -16.39
C ARG A 407 -10.78 -19.23 -14.94
N VAL A 408 -11.25 -18.41 -13.99
CA VAL A 408 -10.99 -18.64 -12.56
C VAL A 408 -11.76 -19.85 -12.05
N ARG A 409 -13.06 -19.98 -12.39
CA ARG A 409 -13.91 -21.12 -12.03
C ARG A 409 -13.34 -22.45 -12.52
N ARG A 410 -12.71 -22.44 -13.69
CA ARG A 410 -11.98 -23.60 -14.24
C ARG A 410 -10.85 -24.07 -13.34
N ILE A 411 -10.08 -23.16 -12.74
CA ILE A 411 -9.00 -23.49 -11.80
C ILE A 411 -9.59 -23.96 -10.47
N GLU A 412 -10.57 -23.24 -9.92
CA GLU A 412 -11.24 -23.62 -8.68
C GLU A 412 -11.88 -25.02 -8.79
N PHE A 413 -12.46 -25.35 -9.94
CA PHE A 413 -13.03 -26.67 -10.20
C PHE A 413 -11.95 -27.76 -10.24
N ASN A 414 -10.82 -27.48 -10.90
CA ASN A 414 -9.68 -28.39 -10.91
C ASN A 414 -9.16 -28.66 -9.48
N ASN A 415 -9.17 -27.63 -8.62
CA ASN A 415 -8.71 -27.68 -7.23
C ASN A 415 -9.79 -28.15 -6.24
N ALA A 416 -10.99 -28.49 -6.72
CA ALA A 416 -12.14 -28.89 -5.89
C ALA A 416 -12.63 -27.81 -4.91
N ALA A 417 -12.32 -26.53 -5.16
CA ALA A 417 -12.94 -25.40 -4.48
C ALA A 417 -14.41 -25.20 -4.92
N VAL A 418 -14.74 -25.59 -6.15
CA VAL A 418 -16.13 -25.73 -6.63
C VAL A 418 -16.41 -27.15 -7.12
N SER A 419 -17.66 -27.57 -6.98
CA SER A 419 -18.12 -28.93 -7.32
C SER A 419 -18.52 -29.10 -8.78
N ASP A 420 -18.87 -28.03 -9.48
CA ASP A 420 -19.17 -28.03 -10.91
C ASP A 420 -18.93 -26.65 -11.54
N ILE A 421 -19.00 -26.59 -12.87
CA ILE A 421 -19.05 -25.36 -13.66
C ILE A 421 -20.29 -25.43 -14.53
N ASP A 422 -21.32 -24.69 -14.14
CA ASP A 422 -22.60 -24.62 -14.84
C ASP A 422 -22.75 -23.28 -15.60
N LEU A 423 -23.21 -23.35 -16.85
CA LEU A 423 -23.34 -22.16 -17.69
C LEU A 423 -24.43 -21.19 -17.18
N TYR A 424 -25.52 -21.72 -16.65
CA TYR A 424 -26.59 -20.90 -16.10
C TYR A 424 -26.10 -20.17 -14.85
N ASP A 425 -25.35 -20.84 -13.96
CA ASP A 425 -24.75 -20.21 -12.78
C ASP A 425 -23.76 -19.09 -13.15
N LEU A 426 -22.94 -19.31 -14.19
CA LEU A 426 -22.04 -18.28 -14.71
C LEU A 426 -22.83 -17.05 -15.20
N ILE A 427 -23.88 -17.26 -16.02
CA ILE A 427 -24.72 -16.17 -16.53
C ILE A 427 -25.44 -15.46 -15.38
N SER A 428 -26.00 -16.21 -14.44
CA SER A 428 -26.68 -15.69 -13.25
C SER A 428 -25.76 -14.82 -12.41
N THR A 429 -24.50 -15.23 -12.24
CA THR A 429 -23.46 -14.44 -11.55
C THR A 429 -23.22 -13.10 -12.24
N VAL A 430 -23.11 -13.09 -13.58
CA VAL A 430 -22.93 -11.84 -14.34
C VAL A 430 -24.16 -10.95 -14.20
N VAL A 431 -25.37 -11.50 -14.38
CA VAL A 431 -26.62 -10.77 -14.19
C VAL A 431 -26.71 -10.16 -12.80
N SER A 432 -26.42 -10.93 -11.74
CA SER A 432 -26.48 -10.43 -10.36
C SER A 432 -25.54 -9.25 -10.14
N ARG A 433 -24.32 -9.31 -10.71
CA ARG A 433 -23.37 -8.20 -10.65
C ARG A 433 -23.94 -6.95 -11.33
N GLU A 434 -24.43 -7.06 -12.56
CA GLU A 434 -24.96 -5.91 -13.32
C GLU A 434 -26.20 -5.31 -12.65
N LEU A 435 -27.09 -6.14 -12.11
CA LEU A 435 -28.23 -5.69 -11.33
C LEU A 435 -27.80 -4.93 -10.06
N SER A 436 -26.72 -5.37 -9.40
CA SER A 436 -26.20 -4.68 -8.21
C SER A 436 -25.67 -3.28 -8.56
N ILE A 437 -25.02 -3.14 -9.72
CA ILE A 437 -24.52 -1.87 -10.24
C ILE A 437 -25.72 -0.97 -10.56
N LYS A 438 -26.70 -1.48 -11.32
CA LYS A 438 -27.88 -0.71 -11.72
C LYS A 438 -28.69 -0.20 -10.53
N ARG A 439 -28.78 -0.97 -9.45
CA ARG A 439 -29.49 -0.55 -8.22
C ARG A 439 -28.92 0.73 -7.61
N LEU A 440 -27.63 1.00 -7.77
CA LEU A 440 -26.97 2.17 -7.21
C LEU A 440 -27.26 3.46 -8.01
N GLU A 441 -27.76 3.35 -9.24
CA GLU A 441 -28.13 4.50 -10.07
C GLU A 441 -29.48 5.11 -9.65
N TYR A 442 -30.31 4.35 -8.93
CA TYR A 442 -31.62 4.82 -8.51
C TYR A 442 -31.56 5.57 -7.19
N ASP A 443 -32.14 6.77 -7.18
CA ASP A 443 -32.30 7.56 -5.97
C ASP A 443 -33.54 7.13 -5.16
N LYS A 444 -33.78 7.86 -4.05
CA LYS A 444 -34.93 7.61 -3.17
C LYS A 444 -36.26 7.97 -3.82
N ASP A 445 -36.26 8.89 -4.78
CA ASP A 445 -37.45 9.46 -5.41
C ASP A 445 -37.91 8.65 -6.64
N THR A 446 -37.02 7.84 -7.21
CA THR A 446 -37.33 6.93 -8.31
C THR A 446 -38.40 5.93 -7.90
N SER A 447 -39.47 5.82 -8.70
CA SER A 447 -40.63 5.00 -8.36
C SER A 447 -40.30 3.50 -8.34
N PRO A 448 -41.01 2.69 -7.52
CA PRO A 448 -40.79 1.24 -7.49
C PRO A 448 -40.98 0.56 -8.85
N ILE A 449 -41.90 1.06 -9.69
CA ILE A 449 -42.17 0.51 -11.01
C ILE A 449 -41.01 0.80 -11.96
N GLU A 450 -40.48 2.02 -11.97
CA GLU A 450 -39.31 2.38 -12.78
C GLU A 450 -38.07 1.57 -12.37
N LYS A 451 -37.84 1.41 -11.07
CA LYS A 451 -36.77 0.54 -10.54
C LYS A 451 -36.93 -0.88 -11.07
N LEU A 452 -38.12 -1.45 -10.95
CA LEU A 452 -38.37 -2.83 -11.36
C LEU A 452 -38.19 -3.01 -12.88
N LEU A 453 -38.76 -2.11 -13.69
CA LEU A 453 -38.64 -2.15 -15.14
C LEU A 453 -37.18 -2.05 -15.60
N GLY A 454 -36.42 -1.10 -15.05
CA GLY A 454 -35.02 -0.96 -15.45
C GLY A 454 -34.13 -2.11 -14.99
N LEU A 455 -34.44 -2.76 -13.86
CA LEU A 455 -33.76 -4.00 -13.46
C LEU A 455 -34.09 -5.16 -14.42
N PHE A 456 -35.35 -5.33 -14.84
CA PHE A 456 -35.71 -6.35 -15.83
C PHE A 456 -35.03 -6.12 -17.17
N MET A 457 -34.97 -4.87 -17.64
CA MET A 457 -34.26 -4.53 -18.88
C MET A 457 -32.78 -4.92 -18.80
N VAL A 458 -32.09 -4.62 -17.70
CA VAL A 458 -30.68 -5.01 -17.52
C VAL A 458 -30.51 -6.53 -17.51
N GLU A 459 -31.39 -7.25 -16.82
CA GLU A 459 -31.35 -8.71 -16.80
C GLU A 459 -31.51 -9.32 -18.20
N ASP A 460 -32.48 -8.84 -18.98
CA ASP A 460 -32.74 -9.30 -20.34
C ASP A 460 -31.58 -8.93 -21.28
N ASP A 461 -31.08 -7.70 -21.21
CA ASP A 461 -29.96 -7.22 -22.04
C ASP A 461 -28.69 -8.05 -21.80
N VAL A 462 -28.35 -8.33 -20.54
CA VAL A 462 -27.16 -9.13 -20.20
C VAL A 462 -27.29 -10.55 -20.72
N LYS A 463 -28.47 -11.18 -20.52
CA LYS A 463 -28.74 -12.53 -21.03
C LYS A 463 -28.67 -12.58 -22.55
N GLU A 464 -29.22 -11.59 -23.24
CA GLU A 464 -29.16 -11.50 -24.70
C GLU A 464 -27.73 -11.33 -25.19
N ILE A 465 -26.97 -10.40 -24.60
CA ILE A 465 -25.57 -10.13 -24.95
C ILE A 465 -24.72 -11.40 -24.80
N ILE A 466 -24.83 -12.11 -23.68
CA ILE A 466 -24.05 -13.34 -23.47
C ILE A 466 -24.51 -14.42 -24.45
N SER A 467 -25.82 -14.64 -24.59
CA SER A 467 -26.37 -15.68 -25.47
C SER A 467 -25.98 -15.48 -26.94
N LYS A 468 -26.01 -14.23 -27.42
CA LYS A 468 -25.60 -13.87 -28.80
C LYS A 468 -24.11 -14.12 -29.04
N ASN A 469 -23.28 -13.93 -28.02
CA ASN A 469 -21.83 -14.04 -28.12
C ASN A 469 -21.27 -15.39 -27.64
N ILE A 470 -22.08 -16.29 -27.07
CA ILE A 470 -21.61 -17.47 -26.35
C ILE A 470 -20.62 -18.32 -27.17
N LYS A 471 -20.91 -18.58 -28.45
CA LYS A 471 -20.01 -19.35 -29.33
C LYS A 471 -18.67 -18.68 -29.57
N SER A 472 -18.60 -17.35 -29.54
CA SER A 472 -17.31 -16.63 -29.64
C SER A 472 -16.58 -16.69 -28.31
N LEU A 473 -17.30 -16.42 -27.20
CA LEU A 473 -16.75 -16.47 -25.85
C LEU A 473 -16.13 -17.84 -25.56
N GLU A 474 -16.86 -18.92 -25.83
CA GLU A 474 -16.39 -20.30 -25.68
C GLU A 474 -15.12 -20.60 -26.48
N ARG A 475 -15.03 -20.10 -27.72
CA ARG A 475 -13.84 -20.26 -28.57
C ARG A 475 -12.60 -19.60 -27.97
N GLU A 476 -12.78 -18.50 -27.26
CA GLU A 476 -11.69 -17.74 -26.65
C GLU A 476 -11.26 -18.32 -25.28
N ILE A 477 -12.23 -18.80 -24.49
CA ILE A 477 -11.98 -19.19 -23.09
C ILE A 477 -11.70 -20.67 -22.88
N THR A 478 -12.14 -21.54 -23.79
CA THR A 478 -11.95 -22.99 -23.68
C THR A 478 -10.78 -23.49 -24.54
N PRO A 479 -10.03 -24.53 -24.10
CA PRO A 479 -8.97 -25.11 -24.90
C PRO A 479 -9.51 -25.62 -26.24
N ASN A 480 -8.89 -25.22 -27.36
CA ASN A 480 -9.31 -25.58 -28.73
C ASN A 480 -10.77 -25.20 -29.07
N GLY A 481 -11.40 -24.30 -28.31
CA GLY A 481 -12.77 -23.86 -28.53
C GLY A 481 -13.82 -24.96 -28.42
N VAL A 482 -13.60 -25.94 -27.53
CA VAL A 482 -14.47 -27.12 -27.38
C VAL A 482 -15.84 -26.82 -26.74
N GLY A 483 -16.03 -25.64 -26.17
CA GLY A 483 -17.24 -25.28 -25.42
C GLY A 483 -17.14 -25.60 -23.94
N ILE A 484 -17.90 -24.88 -23.10
CA ILE A 484 -17.82 -24.95 -21.63
C ILE A 484 -18.17 -26.35 -21.14
N GLU A 485 -19.30 -26.90 -21.60
CA GLU A 485 -19.79 -28.21 -21.17
C GLU A 485 -18.77 -29.33 -21.46
N ARG A 486 -18.14 -29.29 -22.65
CA ARG A 486 -17.14 -30.28 -23.05
C ARG A 486 -15.83 -30.11 -22.29
N ASP A 487 -15.37 -28.88 -22.05
CA ASP A 487 -14.16 -28.62 -21.25
C ASP A 487 -14.37 -29.11 -19.80
N THR A 488 -15.50 -28.80 -19.17
CA THR A 488 -15.86 -29.30 -17.83
C THR A 488 -15.87 -30.82 -17.78
N THR A 489 -16.45 -31.48 -18.79
CA THR A 489 -16.46 -32.95 -18.90
C THR A 489 -15.05 -33.53 -19.05
N ASN A 490 -14.19 -32.89 -19.85
CA ASN A 490 -12.80 -33.30 -20.01
C ASN A 490 -12.03 -33.18 -18.69
N ILE A 491 -12.24 -32.12 -17.92
CA ILE A 491 -11.61 -31.95 -16.60
C ILE A 491 -12.09 -33.05 -15.63
N LYS A 492 -13.39 -33.35 -15.59
CA LYS A 492 -13.97 -34.45 -14.79
C LYS A 492 -13.31 -35.80 -15.14
N LEU A 493 -13.14 -36.08 -16.43
CA LEU A 493 -12.47 -37.29 -16.92
C LEU A 493 -11.01 -37.35 -16.47
N ILE A 494 -10.25 -36.27 -16.65
CA ILE A 494 -8.83 -36.21 -16.25
C ILE A 494 -8.68 -36.43 -14.73
N LYS A 495 -9.52 -35.79 -13.91
CA LYS A 495 -9.51 -36.00 -12.44
C LYS A 495 -9.78 -37.47 -12.08
N THR A 496 -10.72 -38.10 -12.77
CA THR A 496 -11.06 -39.51 -12.55
C THR A 496 -9.90 -40.44 -12.94
N LEU A 497 -9.28 -40.20 -14.10
CA LEU A 497 -8.13 -40.99 -14.57
C LEU A 497 -6.91 -40.85 -13.64
N LYS A 498 -6.63 -39.64 -13.13
CA LYS A 498 -5.55 -39.42 -12.15
C LYS A 498 -5.76 -40.24 -10.88
N LYS A 499 -6.98 -40.20 -10.31
CA LYS A 499 -7.34 -41.00 -9.13
C LYS A 499 -7.14 -42.51 -9.38
N ILE A 500 -7.50 -43.00 -10.57
CA ILE A 500 -7.30 -44.42 -10.91
C ILE A 500 -5.81 -44.79 -10.98
N ASN A 501 -4.97 -43.89 -11.49
CA ASN A 501 -3.53 -44.12 -11.59
C ASN A 501 -2.79 -44.03 -10.24
N GLU A 502 -3.31 -43.27 -9.28
CA GLU A 502 -2.76 -43.19 -7.91
C GLU A 502 -3.09 -44.42 -7.05
N ILE A 503 -4.09 -45.22 -7.45
CA ILE A 503 -4.52 -46.46 -6.77
C ILE A 503 -3.76 -47.68 -7.30
N LYS A 504 -3.06 -47.56 -8.42
CA LYS A 504 -2.17 -48.58 -9.00
C LYS A 504 -0.73 -48.35 -8.56
#